data_AF-A0A8C6D4C0-F1
#
_entry.id   AF-A0A8C6D4C0-F1
#
_cell.length_a   1.000
_cell.length_b   1.000
_cell.length_c   1.000
_cell.angle_alpha   90.00
_cell.angle_beta   90.00
_cell.angle_gamma   90.00
#
_symmetry.space_group_name_H-M   'P 1'
#
loop_
_entity.id
_entity.type
_entity.pdbx_description
1 polymer ?
#
loop_
_entity_poly.entity_id
_entity_poly.type
_entity_poly.pdbx_seq_one_letter_code
_entity_poly.pdbx_strand_id
1 'polypeptide(L)'
;MASGSVAECLQQETTCPVCLQYFVEPMMLDCGHNICCACLARCWGAAETNVSCPQCRETFPQRHMRPNRHLANVTQLVKQLRTERPSGPGGEMGVCEKHREPLKLYCEEDQMPICVVCDRSREHRGHSVLPLEEAVEGFKEQIQNQLDHLKRVKDLKKRRRAQGEQARAELLSLTQMEREKIVWEFEQLYHSLKEHEYRLLARLEELDLAIYNSINGAITQFSCNISHLSNLIAQLEEKQQQPTRELLQDIGDTLSRAERIRIPEPWITPPDLQEKIHIFAQKCLFLTESLKQFTEKMQSDMEKIQELREAQLYSVDVTLDPDTAYPSLILSDNLRQVRYSYLQQDLPDNPERSPSTT
;
A
#
# COMPACT_ATOMS: atom_id res chain seq x y z
N MET A 1 26.96 19.31 17.08
CA MET A 1 27.84 20.50 17.08
C MET A 1 27.02 21.66 16.54
N ALA A 2 26.91 22.74 17.34
CA ALA A 2 26.26 24.03 17.11
C ALA A 2 24.77 24.03 16.68
N SER A 3 23.85 23.93 17.65
CA SER A 3 22.49 24.48 17.52
C SER A 3 22.54 26.01 17.68
N GLY A 4 23.10 26.69 16.68
CA GLY A 4 23.00 28.14 16.59
C GLY A 4 21.57 28.55 16.24
N SER A 5 21.09 29.67 16.75
CA SER A 5 19.81 30.21 16.29
C SER A 5 19.88 30.50 14.78
N VAL A 6 18.76 30.44 14.05
CA VAL A 6 18.73 30.72 12.60
C VAL A 6 19.38 32.09 12.29
N ALA A 7 19.28 33.05 13.22
CA ALA A 7 19.90 34.36 13.14
C ALA A 7 21.43 34.37 13.26
N GLU A 8 22.02 33.39 13.95
CA GLU A 8 23.47 33.20 14.07
C GLU A 8 24.04 32.54 12.81
N CYS A 9 23.33 31.52 12.28
CA CYS A 9 23.69 30.91 11.01
C CYS A 9 23.65 31.94 9.86
N LEU A 10 22.59 32.74 9.76
CA LEU A 10 22.47 33.82 8.77
C LEU A 10 23.56 34.89 8.91
N GLN A 11 24.05 35.13 10.13
CA GLN A 11 25.15 36.07 10.35
C GLN A 11 26.47 35.52 9.83
N GLN A 12 26.76 34.24 10.04
CA GLN A 12 27.97 33.61 9.52
C GLN A 12 28.01 33.65 7.99
N GLU A 13 26.87 33.40 7.34
CA GLU A 13 26.74 33.42 5.87
C GLU A 13 26.84 34.84 5.25
N THR A 14 26.70 35.89 6.05
CA THR A 14 26.79 37.30 5.60
C THR A 14 28.06 38.01 6.07
N THR A 15 29.01 37.26 6.65
CA THR A 15 30.25 37.79 7.22
C THR A 15 31.44 37.39 6.35
N CYS A 16 32.32 38.35 6.07
CA CYS A 16 33.55 38.11 5.35
C CYS A 16 34.54 37.31 6.20
N PRO A 17 35.13 36.22 5.67
CA PRO A 17 36.07 35.37 6.43
C PRO A 17 37.41 36.06 6.73
N VAL A 18 37.72 37.19 6.08
CA VAL A 18 39.00 37.90 6.23
C VAL A 18 38.92 39.02 7.27
N CYS A 19 37.92 39.89 7.19
CA CYS A 19 37.75 40.98 8.16
C CYS A 19 36.81 40.63 9.32
N LEU A 20 36.09 39.52 9.24
CA LEU A 20 35.09 39.08 10.22
C LEU A 20 33.97 40.12 10.43
N GLN A 21 33.74 40.97 9.43
CA GLN A 21 32.66 41.95 9.37
C GLN A 21 31.69 41.57 8.25
N TYR A 22 30.48 42.14 8.29
CA TYR A 22 29.51 42.05 7.20
C TYR A 22 30.14 42.40 5.85
N PHE A 23 29.76 41.67 4.80
CA PHE A 23 30.28 41.92 3.45
C PHE A 23 30.04 43.35 2.99
N VAL A 24 31.11 43.99 2.50
CA VAL A 24 31.09 45.29 1.81
C VAL A 24 31.73 45.05 0.44
N GLU A 25 30.96 45.27 -0.63
CA GLU A 25 31.35 44.95 -2.01
C GLU A 25 31.95 43.53 -2.15
N PRO A 26 31.18 42.47 -1.83
CA PRO A 26 31.66 41.10 -1.91
C PRO A 26 31.99 40.72 -3.36
N MET A 27 33.15 40.12 -3.54
CA MET A 27 33.62 39.54 -4.80
C MET A 27 33.62 38.02 -4.66
N MET A 28 33.01 37.34 -5.63
CA MET A 28 33.03 35.89 -5.77
C MET A 28 34.26 35.46 -6.57
N LEU A 29 35.00 34.51 -6.01
CA LEU A 29 36.12 33.82 -6.66
C LEU A 29 35.62 32.59 -7.45
N ASP A 30 36.46 32.03 -8.32
CA ASP A 30 36.11 30.84 -9.11
C ASP A 30 35.77 29.60 -8.26
N CYS A 31 36.35 29.50 -7.05
CA CYS A 31 35.98 28.48 -6.05
C CYS A 31 34.62 28.73 -5.36
N GLY A 32 33.89 29.79 -5.74
CA GLY A 32 32.58 30.14 -5.18
C GLY A 32 32.60 30.91 -3.86
N HIS A 33 33.76 31.05 -3.20
CA HIS A 33 33.88 31.82 -1.96
C HIS A 33 33.76 33.33 -2.21
N ASN A 34 33.14 34.03 -1.26
CA ASN A 34 32.94 35.47 -1.31
C ASN A 34 33.84 36.18 -0.29
N ILE A 35 34.55 37.22 -0.73
CA ILE A 35 35.43 38.04 0.11
C ILE A 35 35.21 39.51 -0.26
N CYS A 36 35.30 40.46 0.69
CA CYS A 36 35.19 41.88 0.36
C CYS A 36 36.28 42.32 -0.64
N CYS A 37 35.95 43.20 -1.58
CA CYS A 37 36.89 43.74 -2.57
C CYS A 37 38.18 44.28 -1.93
N ALA A 38 38.06 45.10 -0.89
CA ALA A 38 39.20 45.63 -0.14
C ALA A 38 40.03 44.54 0.57
N CYS A 39 39.39 43.48 1.06
CA CYS A 39 40.10 42.36 1.70
C CYS A 39 40.92 41.57 0.69
N LEU A 40 40.41 41.37 -0.53
CA LEU A 40 41.15 40.72 -1.60
C LEU A 40 42.29 41.57 -2.13
N ALA A 41 42.08 42.88 -2.30
CA ALA A 41 43.14 43.81 -2.66
C ALA A 41 44.30 43.75 -1.65
N ARG A 42 43.98 43.62 -0.36
CA ARG A 42 44.99 43.45 0.70
C ARG A 42 45.68 42.08 0.67
N CYS A 43 44.93 40.99 0.45
CA CYS A 43 45.48 39.64 0.44
C CYS A 43 46.34 39.36 -0.80
N TRP A 44 45.98 39.90 -1.96
CA TRP A 44 46.71 39.68 -3.21
C TRP A 44 47.75 40.77 -3.51
N GLY A 45 47.67 41.92 -2.85
CA GLY A 45 48.62 43.03 -3.05
C GLY A 45 48.72 43.43 -4.52
N ALA A 46 49.94 43.48 -5.06
CA ALA A 46 50.22 43.75 -6.47
C ALA A 46 50.38 42.47 -7.34
N ALA A 47 50.18 41.27 -6.79
CA ALA A 47 50.40 40.02 -7.52
C ALA A 47 49.28 39.75 -8.54
N GLU A 48 49.59 39.77 -9.83
CA GLU A 48 48.60 39.60 -10.92
C GLU A 48 48.34 38.13 -11.29
N THR A 49 49.26 37.22 -10.96
CA THR A 49 49.19 35.79 -11.29
C THR A 49 49.42 34.91 -10.07
N ASN A 50 48.93 33.65 -10.12
CA ASN A 50 49.05 32.65 -9.05
C ASN A 50 48.48 33.11 -7.69
N VAL A 51 47.31 33.76 -7.72
CA VAL A 51 46.62 34.23 -6.52
C VAL A 51 45.85 33.09 -5.86
N SER A 52 45.73 33.10 -4.52
CA SER A 52 45.00 32.06 -3.79
C SER A 52 43.76 32.59 -3.07
N CYS A 53 42.74 31.75 -2.93
CA CYS A 53 41.56 32.05 -2.12
C CYS A 53 41.95 32.17 -0.64
N PRO A 54 41.65 33.29 0.04
CA PRO A 54 41.94 33.44 1.48
C PRO A 54 41.21 32.44 2.39
N GLN A 55 40.11 31.83 1.91
CA GLN A 55 39.29 30.89 2.68
C GLN A 55 39.71 29.43 2.47
N CYS A 56 39.77 28.95 1.23
CA CYS A 56 40.10 27.54 0.93
C CYS A 56 41.52 27.30 0.41
N ARG A 57 42.30 28.36 0.17
CA ARG A 57 43.68 28.34 -0.36
C ARG A 57 43.85 27.78 -1.77
N GLU A 58 42.76 27.55 -2.49
CA GLU A 58 42.80 27.18 -3.92
C GLU A 58 43.47 28.28 -4.76
N THR A 59 44.37 27.89 -5.67
CA THR A 59 45.19 28.81 -6.47
C THR A 59 44.63 29.00 -7.87
N PHE A 60 44.57 30.24 -8.33
CA PHE A 60 44.09 30.63 -9.64
C PHE A 60 45.20 31.31 -10.45
N PRO A 61 45.31 31.02 -11.75
CA PRO A 61 46.36 31.59 -12.60
C PRO A 61 46.22 33.10 -12.79
N GLN A 62 44.99 33.65 -12.69
CA GLN A 62 44.68 35.09 -12.88
C GLN A 62 43.63 35.57 -11.88
N ARG A 63 43.51 36.90 -11.71
CA ARG A 63 42.51 37.55 -10.87
C ARG A 63 41.12 37.54 -11.51
N HIS A 64 40.45 36.41 -11.51
CA HIS A 64 39.04 36.34 -11.90
C HIS A 64 38.15 36.54 -10.68
N MET A 65 37.41 37.65 -10.69
CA MET A 65 36.53 38.03 -9.61
C MET A 65 35.25 38.64 -10.17
N ARG A 66 34.11 38.26 -9.61
CA ARG A 66 32.81 38.81 -10.02
C ARG A 66 32.12 39.46 -8.82
N PRO A 67 31.63 40.71 -8.92
CA PRO A 67 30.85 41.33 -7.85
C PRO A 67 29.58 40.53 -7.55
N ASN A 68 29.35 40.19 -6.29
CA ASN A 68 28.15 39.49 -5.84
C ASN A 68 27.14 40.48 -5.23
N ARG A 69 26.41 41.18 -6.10
CA ARG A 69 25.42 42.19 -5.68
C ARG A 69 24.28 41.59 -4.84
N HIS A 70 23.91 40.34 -5.08
CA HIS A 70 22.88 39.66 -4.29
C HIS A 70 23.30 39.46 -2.84
N LEU A 71 24.54 39.02 -2.61
CA LEU A 71 25.08 38.89 -1.26
C LEU A 71 25.21 40.25 -0.55
N ALA A 72 25.58 41.31 -1.29
CA ALA A 72 25.58 42.67 -0.75
C ALA A 72 24.17 43.10 -0.27
N ASN A 73 23.15 42.87 -1.08
CA ASN A 73 21.75 43.20 -0.75
C ASN A 73 21.25 42.41 0.47
N VAL A 74 21.51 41.10 0.51
CA VAL A 74 21.13 40.23 1.65
C VAL A 74 21.84 40.68 2.93
N THR A 75 23.12 41.01 2.85
CA THR A 75 23.90 41.52 3.98
C THR A 75 23.31 42.82 4.54
N GLN A 76 22.85 43.73 3.67
CA GLN A 76 22.20 44.97 4.08
C GLN A 76 20.85 44.72 4.78
N LEU A 77 20.03 43.80 4.26
CA LEU A 77 18.76 43.41 4.89
C LEU A 77 18.99 42.79 6.29
N VAL A 78 19.99 41.92 6.42
CA VAL A 78 20.35 41.32 7.73
C VAL A 78 20.82 42.38 8.73
N LYS A 79 21.56 43.41 8.27
CA LYS A 79 21.99 44.54 9.10
C LYS A 79 20.79 45.37 9.58
N GLN A 80 19.81 45.62 8.72
CA GLN A 80 18.57 46.35 9.07
C GLN A 80 17.73 45.57 10.08
N LEU A 81 17.52 44.27 9.85
CA LEU A 81 16.78 43.38 10.76
C LEU A 81 17.36 43.30 12.19
N ARG A 82 18.67 43.59 12.36
CA ARG A 82 19.31 43.66 13.68
C ARG A 82 19.27 45.04 14.31
N THR A 83 19.14 46.09 13.51
CA THR A 83 19.02 47.48 14.00
C THR A 83 17.59 47.75 14.51
N GLU A 84 16.61 46.99 14.03
CA GLU A 84 15.20 47.02 14.49
C GLU A 84 14.91 46.15 15.73
N ARG A 85 15.93 45.59 16.39
CA ARG A 85 15.72 44.95 17.70
C ARG A 85 15.61 46.02 18.79
N PRO A 86 14.53 46.08 19.57
CA PRO A 86 14.48 46.94 20.74
C PRO A 86 15.52 46.47 21.76
N SER A 87 16.36 47.42 22.17
CA SER A 87 17.35 47.28 23.25
C SER A 87 16.68 46.83 24.54
N GLY A 88 17.11 45.69 25.10
CA GLY A 88 17.18 45.39 26.54
C GLY A 88 15.90 45.40 27.41
N PRO A 89 15.90 44.66 28.54
CA PRO A 89 14.80 44.68 29.51
C PRO A 89 14.95 45.92 30.41
N GLY A 90 14.44 47.05 29.94
CA GLY A 90 14.46 48.33 30.65
C GLY A 90 13.81 49.40 29.78
N GLY A 91 12.53 49.20 29.47
CA GLY A 91 11.79 49.98 28.50
C GLY A 91 11.77 51.47 28.84
N GLU A 92 12.07 52.30 27.84
CA GLU A 92 11.62 53.68 27.80
C GLU A 92 10.09 53.66 27.91
N MET A 93 9.53 54.10 29.05
CA MET A 93 8.10 54.37 29.14
C MET A 93 7.77 55.37 28.04
N GLY A 94 6.96 54.96 27.07
CA GLY A 94 6.51 55.85 25.99
C GLY A 94 5.95 57.14 26.57
N VAL A 95 6.18 58.25 25.89
CA VAL A 95 5.65 59.56 26.30
C VAL A 95 4.35 59.84 25.57
N CYS A 96 3.39 60.46 26.25
CA CYS A 96 2.16 60.92 25.64
C CYS A 96 2.46 62.03 24.63
N GLU A 97 2.01 61.87 23.39
CA GLU A 97 2.24 62.85 22.32
C GLU A 97 1.62 64.22 22.63
N LYS A 98 0.44 64.23 23.28
CA LYS A 98 -0.30 65.47 23.62
C LYS A 98 0.34 66.23 24.79
N HIS A 99 0.77 65.51 25.83
CA HIS A 99 1.15 66.11 27.11
C HIS A 99 2.64 66.02 27.42
N ARG A 100 3.41 65.24 26.65
CA ARG A 100 4.83 64.92 26.88
C ARG A 100 5.11 64.33 28.26
N GLU A 101 4.09 63.76 28.89
CA GLU A 101 4.16 63.05 30.16
C GLU A 101 4.32 61.54 29.94
N PRO A 102 5.01 60.81 30.84
CA PRO A 102 5.16 59.37 30.72
C PRO A 102 3.80 58.65 30.77
N LEU A 103 3.64 57.66 29.91
CA LEU A 103 2.47 56.78 29.91
C LEU A 103 2.61 55.77 31.05
N LYS A 104 1.82 55.96 32.10
CA LYS A 104 1.86 55.14 33.34
C LYS A 104 0.53 54.47 33.65
N LEU A 105 -0.51 54.77 32.87
CA LEU A 105 -1.86 54.28 33.08
C LEU A 105 -2.33 53.56 31.81
N TYR A 106 -3.29 52.67 31.93
CA TYR A 106 -3.96 51.99 30.82
C TYR A 106 -5.47 52.20 30.94
N CYS A 107 -6.09 52.69 29.87
CA CYS A 107 -7.54 52.81 29.78
C CYS A 107 -8.11 51.52 29.17
N GLU A 108 -9.03 50.87 29.87
CA GLU A 108 -9.59 49.58 29.45
C GLU A 108 -10.54 49.72 28.25
N GLU A 109 -11.35 50.79 28.20
CA GLU A 109 -12.30 51.06 27.14
C GLU A 109 -11.61 51.44 25.82
N ASP A 110 -10.60 52.30 25.89
CA ASP A 110 -9.84 52.78 24.72
C ASP A 110 -8.68 51.84 24.35
N GLN A 111 -8.43 50.82 25.17
CA GLN A 111 -7.40 49.79 25.01
C GLN A 111 -6.00 50.35 24.71
N MET A 112 -5.63 51.43 25.40
CA MET A 112 -4.38 52.13 25.14
C MET A 112 -3.73 52.69 26.40
N PRO A 113 -2.39 52.75 26.44
CA PRO A 113 -1.69 53.42 27.53
C PRO A 113 -1.90 54.93 27.43
N ILE A 114 -2.18 55.56 28.58
CA ILE A 114 -2.42 56.99 28.73
C ILE A 114 -1.52 57.59 29.82
N CYS A 115 -1.33 58.92 29.80
CA CYS A 115 -0.64 59.64 30.87
C CYS A 115 -1.63 60.15 31.92
N VAL A 116 -1.13 60.59 33.08
CA VAL A 116 -1.95 61.10 34.20
C VAL A 116 -2.76 62.36 33.84
N VAL A 117 -2.36 63.10 32.80
CA VAL A 117 -3.10 64.27 32.31
C VAL A 117 -4.26 63.83 31.42
N CYS A 118 -4.07 62.78 30.60
CA CYS A 118 -5.14 62.19 29.79
C CYS A 118 -6.25 61.60 30.66
N ASP A 119 -5.92 60.93 31.76
CA ASP A 119 -6.89 60.37 32.71
C ASP A 119 -7.87 61.44 33.25
N ARG A 120 -7.37 62.66 33.53
CA ARG A 120 -8.20 63.78 33.99
C ARG A 120 -8.88 64.56 32.87
N SER A 121 -8.57 64.23 31.61
CA SER A 121 -9.14 64.93 30.46
C SER A 121 -10.62 64.56 30.28
N ARG A 122 -11.35 65.34 29.49
CA ARG A 122 -12.73 65.00 29.11
C ARG A 122 -12.79 63.72 28.25
N GLU A 123 -11.70 63.34 27.61
CA GLU A 123 -11.60 62.22 26.66
C GLU A 123 -11.72 60.87 27.37
N HIS A 124 -11.09 60.71 28.53
CA HIS A 124 -11.13 59.47 29.33
C HIS A 124 -11.96 59.60 30.61
N ARG A 125 -12.82 60.63 30.69
CA ARG A 125 -13.55 60.93 31.93
C ARG A 125 -14.60 59.85 32.21
N GLY A 126 -14.37 59.09 33.27
CA GLY A 126 -15.27 58.02 33.71
C GLY A 126 -14.98 56.65 33.08
N HIS A 127 -13.87 56.54 32.32
CA HIS A 127 -13.33 55.26 31.88
C HIS A 127 -12.64 54.53 33.03
N SER A 128 -12.59 53.21 32.96
CA SER A 128 -11.81 52.37 33.87
C SER A 128 -10.34 52.49 33.50
N VAL A 129 -9.54 52.97 34.46
CA VAL A 129 -8.11 53.23 34.28
C VAL A 129 -7.34 52.51 35.36
N LEU A 130 -6.36 51.71 34.95
CA LEU A 130 -5.48 50.93 35.82
C LEU A 130 -4.04 51.42 35.69
N PRO A 131 -3.19 51.25 36.72
CA PRO A 131 -1.75 51.36 36.56
C PRO A 131 -1.25 50.44 35.45
N LEU A 132 -0.31 50.92 34.64
CA LEU A 132 0.17 50.19 33.47
C LEU A 132 0.79 48.84 33.88
N GLU A 133 1.48 48.80 35.01
CA GLU A 133 2.08 47.58 35.54
C GLU A 133 1.00 46.51 35.87
N GLU A 134 -0.12 46.91 36.48
CA GLU A 134 -1.23 46.01 36.82
C GLU A 134 -1.93 45.48 35.56
N ALA A 135 -2.18 46.35 34.58
CA ALA A 135 -2.75 45.95 33.29
C ALA A 135 -1.82 44.96 32.56
N VAL A 136 -0.51 45.20 32.56
CA VAL A 136 0.49 44.31 31.96
C VAL A 136 0.51 42.94 32.66
N GLU A 137 0.42 42.90 33.98
CA GLU A 137 0.34 41.63 34.73
C GLU A 137 -0.93 40.85 34.39
N GLY A 138 -2.09 41.52 34.35
CA GLY A 138 -3.35 40.91 33.95
C GLY A 138 -3.32 40.35 32.53
N PHE A 139 -2.79 41.11 31.56
CA PHE A 139 -2.64 40.62 30.18
C PHE A 139 -1.63 39.47 30.07
N LYS A 140 -0.53 39.50 30.82
CA LYS A 140 0.43 38.38 30.88
C LYS A 140 -0.24 37.10 31.38
N GLU A 141 -1.06 37.19 32.42
CA GLU A 141 -1.81 36.04 32.93
C GLU A 141 -2.83 35.52 31.90
N GLN A 142 -3.59 36.41 31.25
CA GLN A 142 -4.51 36.03 30.19
C GLN A 142 -3.81 35.34 29.02
N ILE A 143 -2.68 35.89 28.57
CA ILE A 143 -1.85 35.30 27.51
C ILE A 143 -1.33 33.94 27.97
N GLN A 144 -0.84 33.81 29.20
CA GLN A 144 -0.35 32.55 29.75
C GLN A 144 -1.46 31.48 29.77
N ASN A 145 -2.66 31.84 30.21
CA ASN A 145 -3.83 30.96 30.20
C ASN A 145 -4.21 30.50 28.78
N GLN A 146 -4.20 31.42 27.80
CA GLN A 146 -4.45 31.08 26.40
C GLN A 146 -3.35 30.19 25.82
N LEU A 147 -2.07 30.47 26.13
CA LEU A 147 -0.95 29.64 25.71
C LEU A 147 -1.08 28.22 26.25
N ASP A 148 -1.45 28.06 27.52
CA ASP A 148 -1.59 26.74 28.13
C ASP A 148 -2.80 25.98 27.58
N HIS A 149 -3.92 26.67 27.29
CA HIS A 149 -5.03 26.08 26.55
C HIS A 149 -4.60 25.60 25.15
N LEU A 150 -3.93 26.45 24.38
CA LEU A 150 -3.49 26.13 23.02
C LEU A 150 -2.46 24.99 22.98
N LYS A 151 -1.55 24.92 23.96
CA LYS A 151 -0.64 23.77 24.14
C LYS A 151 -1.42 22.47 24.37
N ARG A 152 -2.41 22.48 25.28
CA ARG A 152 -3.27 21.30 25.53
C ARG A 152 -4.03 20.86 24.28
N VAL A 153 -4.60 21.80 23.53
CA VAL A 153 -5.30 21.51 22.27
C VAL A 153 -4.35 20.95 21.21
N LYS A 154 -3.15 21.53 21.07
CA LYS A 154 -2.12 21.03 20.15
C LYS A 154 -1.73 19.58 20.47
N ASP A 155 -1.52 19.26 21.74
CA ASP A 155 -1.18 17.90 22.16
C ASP A 155 -2.34 16.92 21.98
N LEU A 156 -3.58 17.36 22.21
CA LEU A 156 -4.78 16.56 21.90
C LEU A 156 -4.89 16.25 20.41
N LYS A 157 -4.67 17.25 19.54
CA LYS A 157 -4.67 17.05 18.07
C LYS A 157 -3.57 16.08 17.63
N LYS A 158 -2.37 16.18 18.21
CA LYS A 158 -1.28 15.21 17.95
C LYS A 158 -1.66 13.79 18.37
N ARG A 159 -2.25 13.61 19.56
CA ARG A 159 -2.72 12.29 20.03
C ARG A 159 -3.80 11.71 19.11
N ARG A 160 -4.79 12.51 18.71
CA ARG A 160 -5.83 12.07 17.76
C ARG A 160 -5.25 11.69 16.40
N ARG A 161 -4.26 12.44 15.90
CA ARG A 161 -3.53 12.07 14.66
C ARG A 161 -2.83 10.73 14.81
N ALA A 162 -2.10 10.51 15.90
CA ALA A 162 -1.41 9.24 16.16
C ALA A 162 -2.39 8.07 16.30
N GLN A 163 -3.53 8.26 16.98
CA GLN A 163 -4.61 7.27 17.05
C GLN A 163 -5.16 6.94 15.66
N GLY A 164 -5.38 7.93 14.80
CA GLY A 164 -5.81 7.71 13.42
C GLY A 164 -4.77 6.96 12.58
N GLU A 165 -3.47 7.29 12.75
CA GLU A 165 -2.38 6.57 12.09
C GLU A 165 -2.29 5.11 12.55
N GLN A 166 -2.50 4.86 13.85
CA GLN A 166 -2.56 3.52 14.43
C GLN A 166 -3.77 2.72 13.89
N ALA A 167 -4.98 3.28 13.96
CA ALA A 167 -6.18 2.63 13.44
C ALA A 167 -6.05 2.31 11.93
N ARG A 168 -5.43 3.21 11.16
CA ARG A 168 -5.10 2.96 9.75
C ARG A 168 -4.16 1.77 9.60
N ALA A 169 -3.10 1.70 10.40
CA ALA A 169 -2.15 0.58 10.36
C ALA A 169 -2.82 -0.74 10.71
N GLU A 170 -3.69 -0.77 11.72
CA GLU A 170 -4.44 -1.95 12.14
C GLU A 170 -5.39 -2.43 11.02
N LEU A 171 -6.14 -1.53 10.39
CA LEU A 171 -7.02 -1.87 9.25
C LEU A 171 -6.24 -2.39 8.05
N LEU A 172 -5.11 -1.77 7.72
CA LEU A 172 -4.23 -2.24 6.64
C LEU A 172 -3.67 -3.63 6.96
N SER A 173 -3.26 -3.88 8.20
CA SER A 173 -2.78 -5.19 8.66
C SER A 173 -3.85 -6.26 8.51
N LEU A 174 -5.10 -5.97 8.89
CA LEU A 174 -6.22 -6.90 8.75
C LEU A 174 -6.45 -7.27 7.28
N THR A 175 -6.52 -6.27 6.38
CA THR A 175 -6.70 -6.55 4.95
C THR A 175 -5.52 -7.29 4.33
N GLN A 176 -4.30 -7.08 4.85
CA GLN A 176 -3.11 -7.80 4.40
C GLN A 176 -3.14 -9.28 4.83
N MET A 177 -3.55 -9.57 6.06
CA MET A 177 -3.72 -10.95 6.52
C MET A 177 -4.76 -11.71 5.69
N GLU A 178 -5.88 -11.08 5.35
CA GLU A 178 -6.89 -11.71 4.47
C GLU A 178 -6.35 -11.95 3.05
N ARG A 179 -5.52 -11.03 2.51
CA ARG A 179 -4.85 -11.25 1.22
C ARG A 179 -3.91 -12.45 1.26
N GLU A 180 -3.08 -12.54 2.29
CA GLU A 180 -2.14 -13.65 2.47
C GLU A 180 -2.88 -14.98 2.62
N LYS A 181 -3.99 -14.99 3.36
CA LYS A 181 -4.86 -16.16 3.49
C LYS A 181 -5.42 -16.60 2.14
N ILE A 182 -5.96 -15.67 1.34
CA ILE A 182 -6.46 -15.98 -0.01
C ILE A 182 -5.35 -16.62 -0.85
N VAL A 183 -4.18 -15.98 -0.93
CA VAL A 183 -3.05 -16.51 -1.71
C VAL A 183 -2.67 -17.92 -1.23
N TRP A 184 -2.54 -18.12 0.08
CA TRP A 184 -2.16 -19.41 0.66
C TRP A 184 -3.16 -20.52 0.32
N GLU A 185 -4.47 -20.28 0.48
CA GLU A 185 -5.50 -21.28 0.17
C GLU A 185 -5.46 -21.71 -1.31
N PHE A 186 -5.27 -20.75 -2.22
CA PHE A 186 -5.13 -21.05 -3.65
C PHE A 186 -3.84 -21.80 -3.98
N GLU A 187 -2.72 -21.43 -3.36
CA GLU A 187 -1.45 -22.16 -3.52
C GLU A 187 -1.57 -23.62 -3.07
N GLN A 188 -2.24 -23.89 -1.94
CA GLN A 188 -2.49 -25.26 -1.49
C GLN A 188 -3.37 -26.03 -2.49
N LEU A 189 -4.41 -25.40 -3.03
CA LEU A 189 -5.27 -26.00 -4.04
C LEU A 189 -4.48 -26.32 -5.32
N TYR A 190 -3.68 -25.37 -5.83
CA TYR A 190 -2.86 -25.59 -7.01
C TYR A 190 -1.85 -26.72 -6.81
N HIS A 191 -1.22 -26.78 -5.63
CA HIS A 191 -0.30 -27.86 -5.30
C HIS A 191 -0.98 -29.23 -5.34
N SER A 192 -2.14 -29.35 -4.69
CA SER A 192 -2.94 -30.59 -4.68
C SER A 192 -3.38 -31.00 -6.08
N LEU A 193 -3.93 -30.07 -6.87
CA LEU A 193 -4.34 -30.33 -8.25
C LEU A 193 -3.16 -30.77 -9.14
N LYS A 194 -1.99 -30.14 -8.96
CA LYS A 194 -0.77 -30.51 -9.70
C LYS A 194 -0.30 -31.91 -9.34
N GLU A 195 -0.38 -32.29 -8.06
CA GLU A 195 -0.05 -33.64 -7.62
C GLU A 195 -1.02 -34.68 -8.21
N HIS A 196 -2.32 -34.38 -8.22
CA HIS A 196 -3.32 -35.24 -8.85
C HIS A 196 -3.10 -35.40 -10.36
N GLU A 197 -2.79 -34.31 -11.07
CA GLU A 197 -2.42 -34.33 -12.49
C GLU A 197 -1.21 -35.24 -12.73
N TYR A 198 -0.13 -35.06 -11.96
CA TYR A 198 1.08 -35.86 -12.08
C TYR A 198 0.80 -37.36 -11.89
N ARG A 199 0.03 -37.73 -10.85
CA ARG A 199 -0.31 -39.14 -10.57
C ARG A 199 -1.13 -39.78 -11.68
N LEU A 200 -2.06 -39.02 -12.29
CA LEU A 200 -2.88 -39.53 -13.39
C LEU A 200 -2.05 -39.73 -14.66
N LEU A 201 -1.16 -38.78 -14.98
CA LEU A 201 -0.25 -38.90 -16.12
C LEU A 201 0.71 -40.07 -15.98
N ALA A 202 1.33 -40.24 -14.80
CA ALA A 202 2.20 -41.38 -14.53
C ALA A 202 1.47 -42.71 -14.71
N ARG A 203 0.20 -42.80 -14.29
CA ARG A 203 -0.61 -44.00 -14.49
C ARG A 203 -0.95 -44.26 -15.96
N LEU A 204 -1.10 -43.21 -16.76
CA LEU A 204 -1.31 -43.33 -18.20
C LEU A 204 -0.05 -43.84 -18.90
N GLU A 205 1.13 -43.34 -18.52
CA GLU A 205 2.42 -43.82 -19.03
C GLU A 205 2.63 -45.32 -18.75
N GLU A 206 2.24 -45.80 -17.57
CA GLU A 206 2.25 -47.24 -17.26
C GLU A 206 1.35 -48.06 -18.19
N LEU A 207 0.17 -47.52 -18.54
CA LEU A 207 -0.76 -48.18 -19.48
C LEU A 207 -0.20 -48.19 -20.89
N ASP A 208 0.36 -47.07 -21.35
CA ASP A 208 1.00 -46.96 -22.66
C ASP A 208 2.15 -47.98 -22.80
N LEU A 209 2.97 -48.14 -21.75
CA LEU A 209 4.02 -49.14 -21.72
C LEU A 209 3.47 -50.57 -21.76
N ALA A 210 2.37 -50.85 -21.06
CA ALA A 210 1.72 -52.16 -21.09
C ALA A 210 1.15 -52.47 -22.49
N ILE A 211 0.54 -51.49 -23.16
CA ILE A 211 0.04 -51.60 -24.54
C ILE A 211 1.21 -51.89 -25.49
N TYR A 212 2.28 -51.10 -25.39
CA TYR A 212 3.48 -51.26 -26.21
C TYR A 212 4.08 -52.67 -26.07
N ASN A 213 4.25 -53.15 -24.84
CA ASN A 213 4.82 -54.48 -24.59
C ASN A 213 3.93 -55.60 -25.11
N SER A 214 2.61 -55.49 -24.94
CA SER A 214 1.65 -56.48 -25.45
C SER A 214 1.68 -56.57 -26.98
N ILE A 215 1.68 -55.42 -27.67
CA ILE A 215 1.70 -55.39 -29.13
C ILE A 215 3.04 -55.90 -29.67
N ASN A 216 4.17 -55.47 -29.10
CA ASN A 216 5.47 -55.94 -29.56
C ASN A 216 5.70 -57.43 -29.29
N GLY A 217 5.16 -57.96 -28.19
CA GLY A 217 5.14 -59.40 -27.95
C GLY A 217 4.42 -60.15 -29.07
N ALA A 218 3.24 -59.67 -29.47
CA ALA A 218 2.48 -60.26 -30.57
C ALA A 218 3.21 -60.13 -31.92
N ILE A 219 3.77 -58.96 -32.24
CA ILE A 219 4.57 -58.75 -33.44
C ILE A 219 5.74 -59.74 -33.49
N THR A 220 6.47 -59.89 -32.40
CA THR A 220 7.60 -60.83 -32.31
C THR A 220 7.16 -62.27 -32.56
N GLN A 221 6.01 -62.66 -32.01
CA GLN A 221 5.42 -63.99 -32.25
C GLN A 221 5.07 -64.19 -33.73
N PHE A 222 4.42 -63.22 -34.37
CA PHE A 222 4.13 -63.27 -35.81
C PHE A 222 5.39 -63.31 -36.66
N SER A 223 6.42 -62.53 -36.32
CA SER A 223 7.71 -62.57 -37.02
C SER A 223 8.34 -63.96 -36.95
N CYS A 224 8.29 -64.62 -35.78
CA CYS A 224 8.81 -65.97 -35.62
C CYS A 224 8.02 -67.00 -36.47
N ASN A 225 6.69 -66.87 -36.50
CA ASN A 225 5.82 -67.68 -37.36
C ASN A 225 6.13 -67.47 -38.84
N ILE A 226 6.32 -66.22 -39.29
CA ILE A 226 6.69 -65.90 -40.67
C ILE A 226 8.05 -66.55 -41.00
N SER A 227 9.06 -66.43 -40.15
CA SER A 227 10.36 -67.07 -40.38
C SER A 227 10.26 -68.60 -40.47
N HIS A 228 9.42 -69.22 -39.63
CA HIS A 228 9.17 -70.66 -39.70
C HIS A 228 8.51 -71.06 -41.03
N LEU A 229 7.52 -70.28 -41.49
CA LEU A 229 6.86 -70.49 -42.78
C LEU A 229 7.84 -70.33 -43.94
N SER A 230 8.65 -69.25 -43.94
CA SER A 230 9.67 -69.03 -44.97
C SER A 230 10.67 -70.18 -45.05
N ASN A 231 11.10 -70.72 -43.91
CA ASN A 231 12.00 -71.87 -43.88
C ASN A 231 11.34 -73.14 -44.44
N LEU A 232 10.06 -73.37 -44.13
CA LEU A 232 9.37 -74.54 -44.67
C LEU A 232 9.10 -74.42 -46.17
N ILE A 233 8.76 -73.23 -46.64
CA ILE A 233 8.62 -72.93 -48.08
C ILE A 233 9.94 -73.23 -48.79
N ALA A 234 11.06 -72.70 -48.30
CA ALA A 234 12.38 -72.96 -48.88
C ALA A 234 12.74 -74.45 -48.91
N GLN A 235 12.41 -75.21 -47.85
CA GLN A 235 12.63 -76.66 -47.82
C GLN A 235 11.78 -77.42 -48.84
N LEU A 236 10.54 -76.99 -49.06
CA LEU A 236 9.66 -77.59 -50.08
C LEU A 236 10.14 -77.26 -51.50
N GLU A 237 10.56 -76.01 -51.74
CA GLU A 237 11.15 -75.57 -53.01
C GLU A 237 12.44 -76.34 -53.30
N GLU A 238 13.31 -76.54 -52.30
CA GLU A 238 14.53 -77.34 -52.45
C GLU A 238 14.20 -78.81 -52.73
N LYS A 239 13.30 -79.42 -51.95
CA LYS A 239 12.83 -80.80 -52.17
C LYS A 239 12.29 -80.99 -53.58
N GLN A 240 11.53 -80.04 -54.11
CA GLN A 240 10.97 -80.10 -55.46
C GLN A 240 12.05 -80.22 -56.56
N GLN A 241 13.24 -79.66 -56.34
CA GLN A 241 14.35 -79.68 -57.29
C GLN A 241 15.25 -80.93 -57.16
N GLN A 242 15.01 -81.81 -56.18
CA GLN A 242 15.87 -82.97 -55.93
C GLN A 242 15.67 -84.11 -56.95
N PRO A 243 16.72 -84.88 -57.27
CA PRO A 243 16.64 -86.14 -58.01
C PRO A 243 15.63 -87.13 -57.41
N THR A 244 15.06 -88.00 -58.24
CA THR A 244 13.93 -88.90 -57.86
C THR A 244 14.13 -89.68 -56.56
N ARG A 245 15.34 -90.18 -56.30
CA ARG A 245 15.64 -90.97 -55.09
C ARG A 245 15.61 -90.11 -53.81
N GLU A 246 16.21 -88.92 -53.87
CA GLU A 246 16.33 -87.99 -52.74
C GLU A 246 15.02 -87.28 -52.44
N LEU A 247 14.25 -86.98 -53.49
CA LEU A 247 12.88 -86.48 -53.36
C LEU A 247 12.00 -87.47 -52.59
N LEU A 248 12.05 -88.76 -52.92
CA LEU A 248 11.20 -89.79 -52.29
C LEU A 248 11.58 -90.08 -50.82
N GLN A 249 12.79 -89.71 -50.39
CA GLN A 249 13.22 -89.87 -49.02
C GLN A 249 12.54 -88.82 -48.12
N ASP A 250 11.87 -89.26 -47.06
CA ASP A 250 11.25 -88.41 -46.02
C ASP A 250 10.24 -87.36 -46.53
N ILE A 251 9.70 -87.55 -47.75
CA ILE A 251 8.72 -86.64 -48.36
C ILE A 251 7.41 -86.57 -47.58
N GLY A 252 6.98 -87.71 -47.04
CA GLY A 252 5.76 -87.80 -46.23
C GLY A 252 5.83 -86.91 -44.99
N ASP A 253 6.98 -86.85 -44.33
CA ASP A 253 7.18 -86.01 -43.15
C ASP A 253 7.22 -84.53 -43.52
N THR A 254 7.88 -84.19 -44.63
CA THR A 254 7.98 -82.81 -45.12
C THR A 254 6.59 -82.26 -45.47
N LEU A 255 5.79 -83.03 -46.20
CA LEU A 255 4.41 -82.68 -46.57
C LEU A 255 3.49 -82.65 -45.34
N SER A 256 3.61 -83.62 -44.43
CA SER A 256 2.83 -83.65 -43.19
C SER A 256 3.07 -82.42 -42.31
N ARG A 257 4.30 -81.89 -42.27
CA ARG A 257 4.59 -80.64 -41.53
C ARG A 257 3.94 -79.43 -42.21
N ALA A 258 3.89 -79.40 -43.54
CA ALA A 258 3.26 -78.32 -44.30
C ALA A 258 1.74 -78.30 -44.11
N GLU A 259 1.11 -79.47 -44.14
CA GLU A 259 -0.34 -79.62 -43.91
C GLU A 259 -0.77 -79.23 -42.49
N ARG A 260 0.14 -79.31 -41.51
CA ARG A 260 -0.14 -78.96 -40.11
C ARG A 260 -0.05 -77.46 -39.80
N ILE A 261 0.42 -76.64 -40.74
CA ILE A 261 0.48 -75.19 -40.52
C ILE A 261 -0.92 -74.64 -40.31
N ARG A 262 -1.05 -73.80 -39.28
CA ARG A 262 -2.26 -73.03 -39.00
C ARG A 262 -1.97 -71.55 -39.15
N ILE A 263 -2.97 -70.81 -39.63
CA ILE A 263 -2.95 -69.35 -39.60
C ILE A 263 -3.10 -68.95 -38.12
N PRO A 264 -2.15 -68.21 -37.53
CA PRO A 264 -2.30 -67.73 -36.17
C PRO A 264 -3.47 -66.74 -36.10
N GLU A 265 -4.20 -66.74 -34.99
CA GLU A 265 -5.27 -65.77 -34.75
C GLU A 265 -4.70 -64.34 -34.76
N PRO A 266 -5.45 -63.35 -35.28
CA PRO A 266 -5.03 -61.95 -35.22
C PRO A 266 -4.88 -61.50 -33.77
N TRP A 267 -3.94 -60.59 -33.52
CA TRP A 267 -3.85 -60.00 -32.19
C TRP A 267 -5.11 -59.18 -31.89
N ILE A 268 -5.68 -59.43 -30.71
CA ILE A 268 -6.81 -58.69 -30.15
C ILE A 268 -6.33 -58.13 -28.81
N THR A 269 -6.78 -56.92 -28.47
CA THR A 269 -6.50 -56.31 -27.18
C THR A 269 -6.88 -57.26 -26.05
N PRO A 270 -5.93 -57.61 -25.14
CA PRO A 270 -6.24 -58.44 -23.98
C PRO A 270 -7.40 -57.85 -23.16
N PRO A 271 -8.36 -58.68 -22.68
CA PRO A 271 -9.51 -58.18 -21.93
C PRO A 271 -9.13 -57.33 -20.71
N ASP A 272 -8.04 -57.70 -20.01
CA ASP A 272 -7.55 -56.96 -18.84
C ASP A 272 -7.02 -55.57 -19.23
N LEU A 273 -6.38 -55.46 -20.40
CA LEU A 273 -5.85 -54.21 -20.92
C LEU A 273 -7.00 -53.31 -21.41
N GLN A 274 -7.97 -53.90 -22.11
CA GLN A 274 -9.17 -53.20 -22.55
C GLN A 274 -9.98 -52.65 -21.37
N GLU A 275 -10.13 -53.43 -20.29
CA GLU A 275 -10.78 -52.98 -19.06
C GLU A 275 -10.02 -51.81 -18.41
N LYS A 276 -8.68 -51.89 -18.30
CA LYS A 276 -7.86 -50.81 -17.74
C LYS A 276 -7.99 -49.50 -18.54
N ILE A 277 -7.97 -49.58 -19.87
CA ILE A 277 -8.17 -48.42 -20.75
C ILE A 277 -9.55 -47.82 -20.52
N HIS A 278 -10.59 -48.65 -20.45
CA HIS A 278 -11.96 -48.20 -20.24
C HIS A 278 -12.13 -47.53 -18.87
N ILE A 279 -11.62 -48.13 -17.81
CA ILE A 279 -11.63 -47.56 -16.45
C ILE A 279 -10.90 -46.21 -16.44
N PHE A 280 -9.76 -46.10 -17.11
CA PHE A 280 -9.02 -44.83 -17.17
C PHE A 280 -9.80 -43.75 -17.92
N ALA A 281 -10.43 -44.10 -19.05
CA ALA A 281 -11.30 -43.17 -19.79
C ALA A 281 -12.47 -42.67 -18.92
N GLN A 282 -13.11 -43.55 -18.15
CA GLN A 282 -14.15 -43.16 -17.19
C GLN A 282 -13.62 -42.21 -16.11
N LYS A 283 -12.41 -42.44 -15.59
CA LYS A 283 -11.77 -41.53 -14.62
C LYS A 283 -11.55 -40.13 -15.21
N CYS A 284 -11.12 -40.02 -16.46
CA CYS A 284 -10.95 -38.72 -17.14
C CYS A 284 -12.28 -37.98 -17.30
N LEU A 285 -13.36 -38.69 -17.64
CA LEU A 285 -14.71 -38.10 -17.70
C LEU A 285 -15.15 -37.59 -16.32
N PHE A 286 -14.98 -38.41 -15.28
CA PHE A 286 -15.34 -38.03 -13.92
C PHE A 286 -14.52 -36.83 -13.42
N LEU A 287 -13.21 -36.78 -13.71
CA LEU A 287 -12.35 -35.65 -13.37
C LEU A 287 -12.86 -34.36 -14.03
N THR A 288 -13.19 -34.42 -15.32
CA THR A 288 -13.68 -33.27 -16.08
C THR A 288 -14.95 -32.69 -15.46
N GLU A 289 -15.91 -33.57 -15.15
CA GLU A 289 -17.16 -33.18 -14.50
C GLU A 289 -16.93 -32.61 -13.10
N SER A 290 -16.04 -33.24 -12.32
CA SER A 290 -15.71 -32.79 -10.96
C SER A 290 -15.08 -31.39 -10.94
N LEU A 291 -14.16 -31.11 -11.85
CA LEU A 291 -13.51 -29.79 -11.97
C LEU A 291 -14.50 -28.70 -12.41
N LYS A 292 -15.42 -29.06 -13.31
CA LYS A 292 -16.50 -28.17 -13.74
C LYS A 292 -17.42 -27.82 -12.56
N GLN A 293 -17.93 -28.83 -11.86
CA GLN A 293 -18.79 -28.65 -10.70
C GLN A 293 -18.11 -27.87 -9.57
N PHE A 294 -16.83 -28.13 -9.32
CA PHE A 294 -16.03 -27.37 -8.36
C PHE A 294 -15.98 -25.88 -8.72
N THR A 295 -15.72 -25.56 -9.99
CA THR A 295 -15.62 -24.18 -10.47
C THR A 295 -16.96 -23.46 -10.38
N GLU A 296 -18.04 -24.10 -10.85
CA GLU A 296 -19.41 -23.56 -10.78
C GLU A 296 -19.86 -23.32 -9.34
N LYS A 297 -19.58 -24.27 -8.44
CA LYS A 297 -19.90 -24.14 -7.02
C LYS A 297 -19.11 -23.00 -6.38
N MET A 298 -17.81 -22.91 -6.64
CA MET A 298 -16.98 -21.83 -6.13
C MET A 298 -17.49 -20.46 -6.57
N GLN A 299 -17.86 -20.33 -7.85
CA GLN A 299 -18.43 -19.09 -8.36
C GLN A 299 -19.77 -18.74 -7.70
N SER A 300 -20.68 -19.71 -7.58
CA SER A 300 -21.98 -19.53 -6.91
C SER A 300 -21.83 -19.11 -5.44
N ASP A 301 -20.90 -19.72 -4.71
CA ASP A 301 -20.69 -19.39 -3.29
C ASP A 301 -20.09 -17.99 -3.12
N MET A 302 -19.25 -17.53 -4.04
CA MET A 302 -18.73 -16.16 -4.05
C MET A 302 -19.82 -15.12 -4.37
N GLU A 303 -20.73 -15.41 -5.30
CA GLU A 303 -21.88 -14.56 -5.64
C GLU A 303 -22.84 -14.40 -4.45
N LYS A 304 -23.16 -15.49 -3.73
CA LYS A 304 -24.01 -15.44 -2.52
C LYS A 304 -23.46 -14.53 -1.43
N ILE A 305 -22.14 -14.50 -1.24
CA ILE A 305 -21.50 -13.63 -0.24
C ILE A 305 -21.66 -12.15 -0.64
N GLN A 306 -21.65 -11.86 -1.94
CA GLN A 306 -21.88 -10.51 -2.47
C GLN A 306 -23.35 -10.09 -2.28
N GLU A 307 -24.30 -10.97 -2.58
CA GLU A 307 -25.73 -10.74 -2.35
C GLU A 307 -26.06 -10.50 -0.87
N LEU A 308 -25.44 -11.25 0.06
CA LEU A 308 -25.60 -11.03 1.50
C LEU A 308 -25.11 -9.66 1.94
N ARG A 309 -24.02 -9.16 1.35
CA ARG A 309 -23.51 -7.81 1.60
C ARG A 309 -24.45 -6.74 1.06
N GLU A 310 -25.00 -6.94 -0.13
CA GLU A 310 -26.01 -6.05 -0.73
C GLU A 310 -27.29 -6.03 0.11
N ALA A 311 -27.78 -7.18 0.55
CA ALA A 311 -28.92 -7.29 1.45
C ALA A 311 -28.69 -6.58 2.80
N GLN A 312 -27.47 -6.62 3.35
CA GLN A 312 -27.10 -5.85 4.54
C GLN A 312 -27.04 -4.33 4.27
N LEU A 313 -26.56 -3.90 3.09
CA LEU A 313 -26.53 -2.49 2.68
C LEU A 313 -27.93 -1.89 2.52
N TYR A 314 -28.91 -2.68 2.08
CA TYR A 314 -30.33 -2.29 2.00
C TYR A 314 -31.15 -2.68 3.24
N SER A 315 -30.50 -3.20 4.29
CA SER A 315 -31.19 -3.45 5.56
C SER A 315 -31.51 -2.11 6.22
N VAL A 316 -32.73 -1.65 6.00
CA VAL A 316 -33.28 -0.50 6.72
C VAL A 316 -33.67 -0.98 8.11
N ASP A 317 -33.30 -0.24 9.14
CA ASP A 317 -33.73 -0.52 10.50
C ASP A 317 -35.24 -0.23 10.60
N VAL A 318 -36.06 -1.27 10.44
CA VAL A 318 -37.51 -1.17 10.49
C VAL A 318 -37.94 -1.23 11.95
N THR A 319 -38.28 -0.07 12.50
CA THR A 319 -38.96 0.06 13.80
C THR A 319 -40.45 0.32 13.58
N LEU A 320 -41.28 -0.37 14.35
CA LEU A 320 -42.72 -0.19 14.38
C LEU A 320 -43.06 1.09 15.13
N ASP A 321 -43.89 1.93 14.52
CA ASP A 321 -44.31 3.19 15.10
C ASP A 321 -45.37 2.95 16.21
N PRO A 322 -45.05 3.26 17.49
CA PRO A 322 -45.99 3.13 18.59
C PRO A 322 -47.27 3.94 18.41
N ASP A 323 -47.21 5.04 17.66
CA ASP A 323 -48.29 5.99 17.48
C ASP A 323 -49.36 5.48 16.51
N THR A 324 -48.97 4.59 15.60
CA THR A 324 -49.87 3.90 14.65
C THR A 324 -50.39 2.54 15.14
N ALA A 325 -49.83 1.97 16.20
CA ALA A 325 -50.13 0.60 16.62
C ALA A 325 -51.56 0.43 17.15
N TYR A 326 -52.36 -0.51 16.66
CA TYR A 326 -53.72 -0.70 17.17
C TYR A 326 -53.73 -1.10 18.67
N PRO A 327 -54.71 -0.70 19.51
CA PRO A 327 -54.69 -0.95 20.97
C PRO A 327 -54.59 -2.42 21.40
N SER A 328 -54.93 -3.37 20.53
CA SER A 328 -54.76 -4.82 20.76
C SER A 328 -53.38 -5.36 20.35
N LEU A 329 -52.49 -4.51 19.83
CA LEU A 329 -51.13 -4.87 19.44
C LEU A 329 -50.15 -4.32 20.48
N ILE A 330 -49.37 -5.22 21.08
CA ILE A 330 -48.29 -4.89 22.02
C ILE A 330 -46.98 -4.91 21.27
N LEU A 331 -46.30 -3.76 21.22
CA LEU A 331 -44.95 -3.66 20.68
C LEU A 331 -43.92 -4.04 21.74
N SER A 332 -42.82 -4.67 21.33
CA SER A 332 -41.66 -4.90 22.19
C SER A 332 -40.92 -3.60 22.52
N ASP A 333 -40.15 -3.58 23.61
CA ASP A 333 -39.39 -2.39 24.04
C ASP A 333 -38.43 -1.83 23.00
N ASN A 334 -37.93 -2.71 22.11
CA ASN A 334 -37.06 -2.32 21.00
C ASN A 334 -37.82 -1.97 19.71
N LEU A 335 -39.16 -1.92 19.75
CA LEU A 335 -40.07 -1.57 18.66
C LEU A 335 -39.90 -2.43 17.40
N ARG A 336 -39.41 -3.66 17.53
CA ARG A 336 -39.14 -4.55 16.38
C ARG A 336 -40.01 -5.80 16.34
N GLN A 337 -40.85 -6.03 17.34
CA GLN A 337 -41.76 -7.16 17.41
C GLN A 337 -43.15 -6.69 17.83
N VAL A 338 -44.16 -7.35 17.31
CA VAL A 338 -45.56 -7.12 17.67
C VAL A 338 -46.20 -8.41 18.15
N ARG A 339 -46.95 -8.33 19.24
CA ARG A 339 -47.75 -9.42 19.79
C ARG A 339 -49.20 -8.97 19.87
N TYR A 340 -50.12 -9.85 19.47
CA TYR A 340 -51.55 -9.61 19.67
C TYR A 340 -51.97 -9.94 21.12
N SER A 341 -52.81 -9.09 21.69
CA SER A 341 -53.43 -9.26 23.01
C SER A 341 -54.93 -9.10 22.92
N TYR A 342 -55.65 -10.04 23.55
CA TYR A 342 -57.11 -10.01 23.65
C TYR A 342 -57.62 -8.94 24.63
N LEU A 343 -56.74 -8.38 25.46
CA LEU A 343 -57.01 -7.24 26.33
C LEU A 343 -56.44 -5.98 25.67
N GLN A 344 -57.29 -4.98 25.43
CA GLN A 344 -56.88 -3.69 24.87
C GLN A 344 -56.05 -2.93 25.89
N GLN A 345 -54.93 -2.36 25.43
CA GLN A 345 -54.13 -1.45 26.25
C GLN A 345 -54.81 -0.09 26.36
N ASP A 346 -54.71 0.53 27.53
CA ASP A 346 -55.20 1.88 27.78
C ASP A 346 -54.17 2.89 27.23
N LEU A 347 -54.29 3.19 25.95
CA LEU A 347 -53.39 4.09 25.22
C LEU A 347 -54.13 5.41 24.90
N PRO A 348 -53.43 6.56 24.93
CA PRO A 348 -54.04 7.84 24.58
C PRO A 348 -54.53 7.85 23.13
N ASP A 349 -55.69 8.47 22.91
CA ASP A 349 -56.30 8.55 21.58
C ASP A 349 -55.43 9.41 20.65
N ASN A 350 -55.02 8.84 19.52
CA ASN A 350 -54.13 9.46 18.54
C ASN A 350 -54.77 9.35 17.14
N PRO A 351 -54.94 10.46 16.40
CA PRO A 351 -55.49 10.44 15.05
C PRO A 351 -54.73 9.53 14.06
N GLU A 352 -53.46 9.22 14.30
CA GLU A 352 -52.69 8.30 13.44
C GLU A 352 -52.99 6.81 13.69
N ARG A 353 -53.65 6.47 14.82
CA ARG A 353 -53.99 5.10 15.24
C ARG A 353 -55.34 4.63 14.68
N SER A 354 -56.17 5.57 14.26
CA SER A 354 -57.52 5.35 13.73
C SER A 354 -57.62 5.96 12.32
N PRO A 355 -57.40 5.19 11.24
CA PRO A 355 -57.76 5.69 9.92
C PRO A 355 -59.28 5.85 9.90
N SER A 356 -59.73 7.11 9.81
CA SER A 356 -61.14 7.47 9.67
C SER A 356 -61.75 6.66 8.54
N THR A 357 -62.52 5.62 8.88
CA THR A 357 -63.38 4.92 7.93
C THR A 357 -64.48 5.88 7.50
N THR A 358 -64.36 6.43 6.29
CA THR A 358 -65.54 6.89 5.52
C THR A 358 -66.40 5.71 5.11
#